data_AF-A0A9D7VH88-F1
#
_entry.id   AF-A0A9D7VH88-F1
#
_cell.length_a   1.000
_cell.length_b   1.000
_cell.length_c   1.000
_cell.angle_alpha   90.00
_cell.angle_beta   90.00
_cell.angle_gamma   90.00
#
_symmetry.space_group_name_H-M   'P 1'
#
loop_
_entity.id
_entity.type
_entity.pdbx_description
1 polymer ?
#
loop_
_entity_poly.entity_id
_entity_poly.type
_entity_poly.pdbx_seq_one_letter_code
_entity_poly.pdbx_strand_id
1 'polypeptide(L)' 'MLKTIEGIYKNGKIELAETPQGITESRVFVTFLETKPTIWPEAIIQHQGVAESITFESYRDELLPPNDIEF' A
#
# COMPACT_ATOMS: atom_id res chain seq x y z
N MET A 1 20.63 -15.16 2.24
CA MET A 1 19.16 -15.09 2.31
C MET A 1 18.78 -13.71 2.82
N LEU A 2 17.88 -13.01 2.15
CA LEU A 2 17.39 -11.71 2.61
C LEU A 2 16.37 -11.93 3.73
N LYS A 3 16.45 -11.13 4.80
CA LYS A 3 15.45 -11.08 5.86
C LYS A 3 14.89 -9.66 5.93
N THR A 4 13.57 -9.54 6.05
CA THR A 4 12.87 -8.27 6.18
C THR A 4 12.25 -8.23 7.55
N ILE A 5 12.52 -7.17 8.31
CA ILE A 5 11.97 -6.92 9.64
C ILE A 5 11.39 -5.51 9.62
N GLU A 6 10.17 -5.37 10.14
CA GLU A 6 9.56 -4.06 10.31
C GLU A 6 10.28 -3.29 11.43
N GLY A 7 10.38 -1.97 11.28
CA GLY A 7 10.95 -1.13 12.32
C GLY A 7 10.42 0.29 12.24
N ILE A 8 10.46 0.99 13.38
CA ILE A 8 10.03 2.38 13.49
C ILE A 8 11.26 3.27 13.54
N TYR A 9 11.31 4.25 12.64
CA TYR A 9 12.32 5.31 12.70
C TYR A 9 11.88 6.43 13.63
N LYS A 10 12.74 6.80 14.59
CA LYS A 10 12.54 7.93 15.50
C LYS A 10 13.87 8.57 15.88
N ASN A 11 14.01 9.87 15.61
CA ASN A 11 15.18 10.68 16.01
C ASN A 11 16.53 10.07 15.59
N GLY A 12 16.65 9.59 14.34
CA GLY A 12 17.90 9.01 13.84
C GLY A 12 18.15 7.55 14.25
N LYS A 13 17.23 6.92 14.98
CA LYS A 13 17.31 5.51 15.38
C LYS A 13 16.18 4.70 14.74
N ILE A 14 16.45 3.44 14.42
CA ILE A 14 15.45 2.47 13.98
C ILE A 14 15.29 1.44 15.07
N GLU A 15 14.09 1.33 15.62
CA GLU A 15 13.71 0.28 16.56
C GLU A 15 13.06 -0.85 15.77
N LEU A 16 13.72 -2.01 15.72
CA LEU A 16 13.20 -3.19 15.04
C LEU A 16 12.06 -3.81 15.87
N ALA A 17 11.01 -4.26 15.20
CA ALA A 17 9.89 -4.95 15.85
C ALA A 17 10.30 -6.32 16.43
N GLU A 18 11.35 -6.93 15.87
CA GLU A 18 11.93 -8.17 16.36
C GLU A 18 13.45 -8.21 16.16
N THR A 19 14.12 -9.05 16.96
CA THR A 19 15.56 -9.30 16.80
C THR A 19 15.78 -10.37 15.73
N PRO A 20 16.56 -10.09 14.67
CA PRO A 20 16.84 -11.08 13.64
C PRO A 20 17.62 -12.28 14.22
N GLN A 21 17.00 -13.46 14.22
CA GLN A 21 17.69 -14.68 14.63
C GLN A 21 18.82 -15.05 13.66
N GLY A 22 19.98 -15.41 14.23
CA GLY A 22 21.15 -15.89 13.48
C GLY A 22 21.92 -14.81 12.73
N ILE A 23 21.70 -13.52 13.04
CA ILE A 23 22.43 -12.40 12.47
C ILE A 23 23.10 -11.63 13.60
N THR A 24 24.42 -11.73 13.70
CA THR A 24 25.22 -10.96 14.67
C THR A 24 25.60 -9.59 14.10
N GLU A 25 25.92 -9.53 12.81
CA GLU A 25 26.30 -8.31 12.09
C GLU A 25 25.89 -8.46 10.60
N SER A 26 25.38 -7.38 10.00
CA SER A 26 25.06 -7.34 8.56
C SER A 26 24.93 -5.91 8.06
N ARG A 27 25.17 -5.70 6.75
CA ARG A 27 24.90 -4.43 6.08
C ARG A 27 23.41 -4.29 5.78
N VAL A 28 22.85 -3.12 6.08
CA VAL A 28 21.44 -2.80 5.84
C VAL A 28 21.30 -1.56 4.94
N PHE A 29 20.19 -1.51 4.19
CA PHE A 29 19.75 -0.33 3.44
C PHE A 29 18.42 0.12 4.03
N VAL A 30 18.27 1.44 4.23
CA VAL A 30 17.05 2.04 4.78
C VAL A 30 16.48 2.97 3.73
N THR A 31 15.22 2.75 3.36
CA THR A 31 14.48 3.62 2.45
C THR A 31 13.31 4.22 3.21
N PHE A 32 13.25 5.54 3.27
CA PHE A 32 12.12 6.26 3.85
C PHE A 32 11.06 6.45 2.79
N LEU A 33 9.86 5.96 3.07
CA LEU A 33 8.69 6.30 2.27
C LEU A 33 8.21 7.67 2.72
N GLU A 34 8.10 8.61 1.80
CA GLU A 34 7.44 9.88 2.08
C GLU A 34 5.98 9.58 2.47
N THR A 35 5.62 9.91 3.71
CA THR A 35 4.21 10.01 4.05
C THR A 35 3.68 11.21 3.28
N LYS A 36 3.11 10.98 2.09
CA LYS A 36 2.27 12.00 1.46
C LYS A 36 1.18 12.30 2.49
N PRO A 37 1.11 13.52 3.04
CA PRO A 37 0.04 13.82 3.96
C PRO A 37 -1.25 13.60 3.17
N THR A 38 -2.23 12.95 3.80
CA THR A 38 -3.57 12.73 3.24
C THR A 38 -4.34 14.04 3.21
N ILE A 39 -3.71 15.11 2.72
CA ILE A 39 -4.39 16.34 2.36
C ILE A 39 -4.93 16.05 0.97
N TRP A 40 -6.14 15.52 0.94
CA TRP A 40 -6.92 15.53 -0.29
C TRP A 40 -6.93 16.98 -0.78
N PRO A 41 -6.64 17.23 -2.07
CA PRO A 41 -6.84 18.53 -2.67
C PRO A 41 -8.20 19.11 -2.25
N GLU A 42 -8.27 20.41 -1.95
CA GLU A 42 -9.53 21.05 -1.53
C GLU A 42 -10.67 20.75 -2.52
N ALA A 43 -10.35 20.61 -3.81
CA ALA A 43 -11.28 20.20 -4.86
C ALA A 43 -11.97 18.84 -4.60
N ILE A 44 -11.33 17.91 -3.90
CA ILE A 44 -11.88 16.60 -3.52
C ILE A 44 -12.68 16.71 -2.21
N ILE A 45 -12.23 17.54 -1.25
CA ILE A 45 -12.93 17.76 0.03
C ILE A 45 -14.24 18.56 -0.19
N GLN A 46 -14.25 19.50 -1.14
CA GLN A 46 -15.41 20.32 -1.46
C GLN A 46 -16.42 19.62 -2.38
N HIS A 47 -16.10 18.44 -2.90
CA HIS A 47 -17.07 17.64 -3.64
C HIS A 47 -18.09 17.09 -2.63
N GLN A 48 -19.27 17.72 -2.56
CA GLN A 48 -20.47 17.07 -2.01
C GLN A 48 -20.87 15.97 -2.98
N GLY A 49 -20.15 14.84 -2.91
CA GLY A 49 -20.56 13.63 -3.59
C GLY A 49 -21.95 13.26 -3.08
N VAL A 50 -22.92 13.21 -3.99
CA VAL A 50 -24.09 12.37 -3.76
C VAL A 50 -23.52 10.98 -3.49
N ALA A 51 -23.92 10.32 -2.42
CA ALA A 51 -23.62 8.93 -2.19
C ALA A 51 -24.37 8.10 -3.25
N GLU A 52 -23.94 8.19 -4.51
CA GLU A 52 -24.14 7.11 -5.45
C GLU A 52 -23.30 5.98 -4.88
N SER A 53 -23.94 5.12 -4.10
CA SER A 53 -23.40 3.82 -3.75
C SER A 53 -23.01 3.15 -5.05
N ILE A 54 -21.71 3.15 -5.36
CA ILE A 54 -21.17 2.32 -6.42
C ILE A 54 -21.43 0.89 -5.98
N THR A 55 -22.55 0.31 -6.41
CA THR A 55 -22.81 -1.11 -6.27
C THR A 55 -21.91 -1.79 -7.28
N PHE A 56 -20.77 -2.32 -6.82
CA PHE A 56 -19.81 -3.06 -7.64
C PHE A 56 -20.45 -4.20 -8.47
N GLU A 57 -21.63 -4.66 -8.05
CA GLU A 57 -22.46 -5.63 -8.76
C GLU A 57 -22.86 -5.17 -10.17
N SER A 58 -22.99 -3.87 -10.45
CA SER A 58 -23.39 -3.37 -11.78
C SER A 58 -22.32 -3.56 -12.86
N TYR A 59 -21.05 -3.73 -12.46
CA TYR A 59 -19.92 -3.94 -13.39
C TYR A 59 -19.56 -5.41 -13.54
N ARG A 60 -20.25 -6.31 -12.81
CA ARG A 60 -19.96 -7.74 -12.82
C ARG A 60 -20.18 -8.35 -14.21
N ASP A 61 -21.15 -7.83 -14.95
CA ASP A 61 -21.52 -8.34 -16.27
C ASP A 61 -20.60 -7.82 -17.40
N GLU A 62 -19.86 -6.73 -17.15
CA GLU A 62 -18.90 -6.15 -18.11
C GLU A 62 -17.49 -6.76 -18.00
N LEU A 63 -17.24 -7.54 -16.95
CA LEU A 63 -15.97 -8.24 -16.71
C LEU A 63 -15.98 -9.69 -17.19
N LEU A 64 -16.85 -10.03 -18.14
CA LEU A 64 -16.75 -11.31 -18.82
C LEU A 64 -15.42 -11.34 -19.58
N PRO A 65 -14.57 -12.37 -19.39
CA PRO A 65 -13.41 -12.55 -20.23
C PRO A 65 -13.88 -12.56 -21.69
N PRO A 66 -13.12 -11.98 -22.64
CA PRO A 66 -13.46 -12.10 -24.05
C PRO A 66 -13.68 -13.58 -24.34
N ASN A 67 -14.82 -13.95 -24.94
CA ASN A 67 -15.04 -15.34 -25.34
C ASN A 67 -13.80 -15.79 -26.10
N ASP A 68 -13.11 -16.81 -25.59
CA ASP A 68 -12.09 -17.50 -26.34
C ASP A 68 -12.77 -17.95 -27.64
N ILE A 69 -12.39 -17.33 -28.74
CA ILE A 69 -12.87 -17.70 -30.06
C ILE A 69 -12.27 -19.09 -30.31
N GLU A 70 -13.05 -20.14 -30.04
CA GLU A 70 -12.68 -21.49 -30.47
C GLU A 70 -12.63 -21.49 -32.00
N PHE A 71 -11.42 -21.71 -32.54
CA PHE A 71 -11.12 -21.81 -33.96
C PHE A 71 -11.60 -23.13 -34.56
#